data_AF-A0A2V9WX29-F1
#
_entry.id   AF-A0A2V9WX29-F1
#
_cell.length_a   1.000
_cell.length_b   1.000
_cell.length_c   1.000
_cell.angle_alpha   90.00
_cell.angle_beta   90.00
_cell.angle_gamma   90.00
#
_symmetry.space_group_name_H-M   'P 1'
#
loop_
_entity.id
_entity.type
_entity.pdbx_description
1 polymer ?
#
loop_
_entity_poly.entity_id
_entity_poly.type
_entity_poly.pdbx_seq_one_letter_code
_entity_poly.pdbx_strand_id
1 'polypeptide(L)'
;MKDDTTIYWQYERLKGWLKPWKITIVADDKTGLSYEQIDIVLSPCRYYRFLIIEVAIDFSHSTGVNREFVRQHAVFGKSRRAHTIQDCILYWGGRKSEKLVRSYDKKEVAGYRVELELHSPLLRDEHISTLEDFDGLPDTVYPKHFQFVTVDWDRLKRHLTPKRNSQALISGAKQRGSSLSRLRRYLRRNGITNFHRFLVPHAINKRIDRAFTRWSGHFEGASCRTTNTK
;
A
#
# COMPACT_ATOMS: atom_id res chain seq x y z
N MET A 1 30.09 52.69 -11.78
CA MET A 1 30.01 51.35 -12.40
C MET A 1 28.81 51.38 -13.33
N LYS A 2 29.02 51.25 -14.64
CA LYS A 2 27.93 51.12 -15.63
C LYS A 2 27.49 49.66 -15.62
N ASP A 3 26.19 49.45 -15.41
CA ASP A 3 25.56 48.13 -15.46
C ASP A 3 25.23 47.84 -16.94
N ASP A 4 26.11 47.11 -17.62
CA ASP A 4 25.97 46.70 -19.02
C ASP A 4 25.02 45.50 -19.17
N THR A 5 23.88 45.55 -18.48
CA THR A 5 22.84 44.51 -18.61
C THR A 5 22.03 44.76 -19.88
N THR A 6 22.37 44.05 -20.95
CA THR A 6 21.63 44.07 -22.22
C THR A 6 20.54 42.99 -22.20
N ILE A 7 19.26 43.39 -22.27
CA ILE A 7 18.11 42.48 -22.38
C ILE A 7 17.85 42.19 -23.85
N TYR A 8 17.87 40.92 -24.25
CA TYR A 8 17.51 40.48 -25.61
C TYR A 8 16.16 39.77 -25.60
N TRP A 9 15.28 40.14 -26.54
CA TRP A 9 14.07 39.37 -26.85
C TRP A 9 14.39 38.33 -27.92
N GLN A 10 14.29 37.06 -27.56
CA GLN A 10 14.50 35.95 -28.50
C GLN A 10 13.20 35.73 -29.30
N TYR A 11 13.23 35.99 -30.61
CA TYR A 11 12.06 36.03 -31.48
C TYR A 11 11.58 34.64 -31.95
N GLU A 12 12.40 33.60 -31.79
CA GLU A 12 11.99 32.21 -32.04
C GLU A 12 11.63 31.52 -30.73
N ARG A 13 10.39 31.02 -30.63
CA ARG A 13 9.97 30.14 -29.53
C ARG A 13 10.84 28.88 -29.53
N LEU A 14 11.91 28.87 -28.75
CA LEU A 14 12.48 27.62 -28.26
C LEU A 14 11.35 26.90 -27.51
N LYS A 15 11.04 25.65 -27.89
CA LYS A 15 10.12 24.78 -27.12
C LYS A 15 10.51 24.90 -25.66
N GLY A 16 9.66 25.55 -24.86
CA GLY A 16 9.98 25.89 -23.47
C GLY A 16 10.43 24.65 -22.73
N TRP A 17 11.72 24.54 -22.45
CA TRP A 17 12.31 23.45 -21.67
C TRP A 17 12.10 23.76 -20.19
N LEU A 18 10.83 23.86 -19.78
CA LEU A 18 10.50 23.84 -18.37
C LEU A 18 10.86 22.44 -17.86
N LYS A 19 11.80 22.38 -16.91
CA LYS A 19 12.10 21.15 -16.17
C LYS A 19 10.79 20.56 -15.66
N PRO A 20 10.57 19.23 -15.74
CA PRO A 20 9.35 18.64 -15.19
C PRO A 20 9.13 19.04 -13.73
N TRP A 21 7.94 19.55 -13.42
CA TRP A 21 7.57 19.91 -12.06
C TRP A 21 7.08 18.67 -11.30
N LYS A 22 7.27 18.68 -9.98
CA LYS A 22 6.71 17.69 -9.08
C LYS A 22 5.71 18.38 -8.20
N ILE A 23 4.47 17.93 -8.25
CA ILE A 23 3.39 18.39 -7.40
C ILE A 23 3.12 17.29 -6.38
N THR A 24 3.10 17.65 -5.10
CA THR A 24 2.70 16.75 -4.01
C THR A 24 1.41 17.29 -3.43
N ILE A 25 0.33 16.50 -3.51
CA ILE A 25 -0.95 16.82 -2.90
C ILE A 25 -1.01 16.02 -1.60
N VAL A 26 -1.18 16.69 -0.47
CA VAL A 26 -1.20 16.07 0.86
C VAL A 26 -2.61 16.15 1.41
N ALA A 27 -3.16 14.99 1.76
CA ALA A 27 -4.47 14.86 2.37
C ALA A 27 -4.47 15.39 3.82
N ASP A 28 -5.65 15.75 4.33
CA ASP A 28 -5.84 15.76 5.77
C ASP A 28 -5.94 14.32 6.30
N ASP A 29 -5.57 14.12 7.56
CA ASP A 29 -5.51 12.79 8.15
C ASP A 29 -6.87 12.10 8.33
N LYS A 30 -7.99 12.85 8.34
CA LYS A 30 -9.32 12.34 8.69
C LYS A 30 -10.19 12.03 7.48
N THR A 31 -10.18 12.89 6.47
CA THR A 31 -11.07 12.79 5.32
C THR A 31 -10.37 12.36 4.03
N GLY A 32 -9.04 12.44 3.97
CA GLY A 32 -8.30 12.05 2.79
C GLY A 32 -8.35 13.12 1.69
N LEU A 33 -8.18 12.71 0.44
CA LEU A 33 -8.40 13.56 -0.73
C LEU A 33 -9.65 13.09 -1.47
N SER A 34 -10.57 14.02 -1.73
CA SER A 34 -11.70 13.81 -2.64
C SER A 34 -11.27 13.92 -4.11
N TYR A 35 -12.09 13.38 -5.01
CA TYR A 35 -11.88 13.52 -6.46
C TYR A 35 -11.75 14.99 -6.85
N GLU A 36 -12.67 15.85 -6.40
CA GLU A 36 -12.71 17.26 -6.75
C GLU A 36 -11.45 18.02 -6.29
N GLN A 37 -10.94 17.70 -5.10
CA GLN A 37 -9.69 18.30 -4.60
C GLN A 37 -8.48 17.92 -5.45
N ILE A 38 -8.43 16.69 -5.97
CA ILE A 38 -7.35 16.24 -6.85
C ILE A 38 -7.52 16.87 -8.24
N ASP A 39 -8.73 16.87 -8.78
CA ASP A 39 -9.05 17.39 -10.10
C ASP A 39 -8.77 18.89 -10.25
N ILE A 40 -9.05 19.71 -9.21
CA ILE A 40 -8.70 21.14 -9.22
C ILE A 40 -7.19 21.37 -9.45
N VAL A 41 -6.34 20.46 -8.96
CA VAL A 41 -4.88 20.54 -9.13
C VAL A 41 -4.42 19.94 -10.46
N LEU A 42 -5.07 18.86 -10.92
CA LEU A 42 -4.66 18.11 -12.12
C LEU A 42 -5.26 18.65 -13.42
N SER A 43 -6.45 19.25 -13.40
CA SER A 43 -7.13 19.78 -14.59
C SER A 43 -6.32 20.82 -15.38
N PRO A 44 -5.48 21.69 -14.79
CA PRO A 44 -4.58 22.56 -15.55
C PRO A 44 -3.35 21.82 -16.10
N CYS A 45 -3.03 20.64 -15.57
CA CYS A 45 -1.86 19.86 -15.92
C CYS A 45 -2.15 18.96 -17.13
N ARG A 46 -2.03 19.49 -18.35
CA ARG A 46 -2.32 18.72 -19.59
C ARG A 46 -1.55 17.40 -19.73
N TYR A 47 -0.35 17.32 -19.15
CA TYR A 47 0.48 16.11 -19.17
C TYR A 47 1.05 15.86 -17.78
N TYR A 48 0.46 14.92 -17.05
CA TYR A 48 0.97 14.46 -15.76
C TYR A 48 1.16 12.94 -15.76
N ARG A 49 1.84 12.45 -14.71
CA ARG A 49 1.88 11.04 -14.36
C ARG A 49 1.96 10.91 -12.85
N PHE A 50 1.29 9.93 -12.29
CA PHE A 50 1.45 9.61 -10.87
C PHE A 50 2.83 8.99 -10.63
N LEU A 51 3.59 9.64 -9.76
CA LEU A 51 4.88 9.13 -9.31
C LEU A 51 4.73 8.23 -8.08
N ILE A 52 3.87 8.66 -7.16
CA ILE A 52 3.58 8.02 -5.89
C ILE A 52 2.10 8.25 -5.59
N ILE A 53 1.42 7.21 -5.11
CA ILE A 53 0.09 7.29 -4.47
C ILE A 53 0.22 6.64 -3.09
N GLU A 54 -0.18 7.35 -2.04
CA GLU A 54 -0.24 6.80 -0.68
C GLU A 54 -1.69 6.45 -0.33
N VAL A 55 -1.94 5.17 0.00
CA VAL A 55 -3.24 4.68 0.47
C VAL A 55 -3.12 4.34 1.95
N ALA A 56 -3.85 5.08 2.79
CA ALA A 56 -3.92 4.83 4.24
C ALA A 56 -5.20 4.06 4.60
N ILE A 57 -5.04 2.94 5.30
CA ILE A 57 -6.15 2.21 5.92
C ILE A 57 -6.04 2.34 7.44
N ASP A 58 -7.04 2.97 8.03
CA ASP A 58 -7.11 3.22 9.46
C ASP A 58 -8.02 2.23 10.16
N PHE A 59 -7.53 1.70 11.27
CA PHE A 59 -8.25 0.77 12.12
C PHE A 59 -8.44 1.39 13.49
N SER A 60 -9.69 1.66 13.87
CA SER A 60 -9.99 2.10 15.23
C SER A 60 -9.47 1.08 16.25
N HIS A 61 -9.04 1.53 17.42
CA HIS A 61 -8.53 0.63 18.47
C HIS A 61 -9.53 -0.49 18.84
N SER A 62 -10.84 -0.21 18.73
CA SER A 62 -11.91 -1.20 18.97
C SER A 62 -11.93 -2.38 17.99
N THR A 63 -11.24 -2.29 16.84
CA THR A 63 -11.11 -3.42 15.91
C THR A 63 -10.15 -4.50 16.39
N GLY A 64 -9.29 -4.20 17.38
CA GLY A 64 -8.21 -5.08 17.81
C GLY A 64 -7.01 -5.14 16.87
N VAL A 65 -7.01 -4.35 15.78
CA VAL A 65 -5.85 -4.22 14.91
C VAL A 65 -4.83 -3.28 15.55
N ASN A 66 -3.66 -3.82 15.86
CA ASN A 66 -2.52 -3.13 16.42
C ASN A 66 -1.22 -3.66 15.80
N ARG A 67 -0.08 -3.21 16.33
CA ARG A 67 1.25 -3.61 15.88
C ARG A 67 1.43 -5.14 15.87
N GLU A 68 1.04 -5.81 16.94
CA GLU A 68 1.16 -7.26 17.10
C GLU A 68 0.28 -7.99 16.08
N PHE A 69 -0.97 -7.53 15.93
CA PHE A 69 -1.90 -8.05 14.95
C PHE A 69 -1.34 -7.95 13.52
N VAL A 70 -0.85 -6.78 13.12
CA VAL A 70 -0.25 -6.59 11.78
C VAL A 70 0.96 -7.49 11.59
N ARG A 71 1.83 -7.66 12.59
CA ARG A 71 2.98 -8.60 12.51
C ARG A 71 2.56 -10.05 12.34
N GLN A 72 1.46 -10.44 12.98
CA GLN A 72 0.94 -11.80 13.02
C GLN A 72 0.07 -12.13 11.80
N HIS A 73 -0.55 -11.15 11.17
CA HIS A 73 -1.60 -11.41 10.19
C HIS A 73 -1.36 -10.72 8.83
N ALA A 74 -0.60 -9.63 8.74
CA ALA A 74 -0.52 -8.88 7.48
C ALA A 74 0.40 -9.52 6.45
N VAL A 75 -0.08 -9.58 5.21
CA VAL A 75 0.69 -9.92 4.02
C VAL A 75 0.63 -8.75 3.05
N PHE A 76 1.80 -8.33 2.57
CA PHE A 76 1.95 -7.21 1.66
C PHE A 76 2.47 -7.66 0.30
N GLY A 77 1.82 -8.63 -0.33
CA GLY A 77 2.30 -9.29 -1.56
C GLY A 77 3.73 -9.83 -1.41
N LYS A 78 4.63 -9.41 -2.32
CA LYS A 78 6.06 -9.82 -2.30
C LYS A 78 6.93 -9.05 -1.31
N SER A 79 6.43 -7.96 -0.71
CA SER A 79 7.22 -7.09 0.19
C SER A 79 7.60 -7.82 1.47
N ARG A 80 8.87 -7.70 1.85
CA ARG A 80 9.43 -8.30 3.07
C ARG A 80 9.56 -7.25 4.16
N ARG A 81 9.40 -7.68 5.42
CA ARG A 81 9.62 -6.82 6.58
C ARG A 81 11.06 -6.30 6.56
N ALA A 82 11.21 -4.98 6.57
CA ALA A 82 12.50 -4.31 6.70
C ALA A 82 12.97 -4.37 8.16
N HIS A 83 14.28 -4.37 8.36
CA HIS A 83 14.85 -4.18 9.70
C HIS A 83 14.73 -2.70 10.06
N THR A 84 14.20 -2.40 11.24
CA THR A 84 14.00 -1.01 11.69
C THR A 84 14.78 -0.78 12.98
N ILE A 85 15.39 0.41 13.09
CA ILE A 85 16.09 0.86 14.30
C ILE A 85 15.07 1.38 15.32
N GLN A 86 14.02 2.06 14.85
CA GLN A 86 12.91 2.52 15.69
C GLN A 86 11.84 1.45 15.81
N ASP A 87 11.47 1.17 17.06
CA ASP A 87 10.53 0.10 17.40
C ASP A 87 9.06 0.57 17.42
N CYS A 88 8.75 1.78 16.97
CA CYS A 88 7.37 2.30 16.92
C CYS A 88 6.67 2.06 15.58
N ILE A 89 7.41 2.12 14.46
CA ILE A 89 6.88 1.94 13.10
C ILE A 89 7.40 0.65 12.49
N LEU A 90 6.53 -0.11 11.83
CA LEU A 90 6.89 -1.28 11.06
C LEU A 90 6.95 -0.94 9.57
N TYR A 91 7.91 -1.53 8.86
CA TYR A 91 8.12 -1.28 7.45
C TYR A 91 8.20 -2.59 6.65
N TRP A 92 7.66 -2.58 5.43
CA TRP A 92 7.84 -3.65 4.44
C TRP A 92 8.18 -3.07 3.07
N GLY A 93 9.18 -3.65 2.40
CA GLY A 93 9.72 -3.09 1.15
C GLY A 93 10.65 -1.90 1.42
N GLY A 94 10.85 -1.05 0.41
CA GLY A 94 11.72 0.11 0.50
C GLY A 94 11.34 1.22 -0.48
N ARG A 95 11.88 2.42 -0.27
CA ARG A 95 11.62 3.60 -1.13
C ARG A 95 12.08 3.44 -2.59
N LYS A 96 12.93 2.45 -2.87
CA LYS A 96 13.43 2.14 -4.22
C LYS A 96 12.74 0.92 -4.86
N SER A 97 11.75 0.31 -4.20
CA SER A 97 10.94 -0.78 -4.77
C SER A 97 9.64 -0.27 -5.36
N GLU A 98 8.82 -1.15 -5.95
CA GLU A 98 7.47 -0.83 -6.45
C GLU A 98 6.49 -0.31 -5.39
N LYS A 99 6.71 -0.68 -4.13
CA LYS A 99 5.92 -0.18 -3.00
C LYS A 99 6.72 -0.15 -1.70
N LEU A 100 6.31 0.73 -0.80
CA LEU A 100 6.70 0.75 0.61
C LEU A 100 5.43 0.66 1.46
N VAL A 101 5.47 -0.13 2.53
CA VAL A 101 4.38 -0.18 3.50
C VAL A 101 4.88 0.25 4.86
N ARG A 102 4.11 1.09 5.54
CA ARG A 102 4.30 1.52 6.92
C ARG A 102 3.12 1.06 7.76
N SER A 103 3.36 0.67 9.01
CA SER A 103 2.27 0.54 9.98
C SER A 103 2.66 1.06 11.36
N TYR A 104 1.76 1.82 11.97
CA TYR A 104 2.06 2.57 13.19
C TYR A 104 0.77 3.05 13.88
N ASP A 105 0.90 3.43 15.14
CA ASP A 105 -0.16 4.09 15.88
C ASP A 105 -0.28 5.55 15.41
N LYS A 106 -1.47 5.95 14.96
CA LYS A 106 -1.73 7.27 14.37
C LYS A 106 -2.72 8.00 15.28
N LYS A 107 -2.21 8.98 16.03
CA LYS A 107 -2.97 9.71 17.05
C LYS A 107 -4.11 10.53 16.44
N GLU A 108 -3.88 11.12 15.28
CA GLU A 108 -4.81 12.04 14.62
C GLU A 108 -6.12 11.36 14.20
N VAL A 109 -6.10 10.03 14.02
CA VAL A 109 -7.27 9.19 13.71
C VAL A 109 -7.66 8.26 14.86
N ALA A 110 -7.02 8.39 16.03
CA ALA A 110 -7.22 7.53 17.20
C ALA A 110 -7.26 6.03 16.85
N GLY A 111 -6.27 5.58 16.09
CA GLY A 111 -6.24 4.22 15.55
C GLY A 111 -4.87 3.76 15.08
N TYR A 112 -4.83 2.52 14.59
CA TYR A 112 -3.65 1.93 13.98
C TYR A 112 -3.73 2.08 12.46
N ARG A 113 -2.74 2.71 11.85
CA ARG A 113 -2.68 2.95 10.40
C ARG A 113 -1.81 1.90 9.71
N VAL A 114 -2.30 1.38 8.59
CA VAL A 114 -1.51 0.65 7.60
C VAL A 114 -1.50 1.49 6.33
N GLU A 115 -0.32 1.90 5.89
CA GLU A 115 -0.16 2.86 4.79
C GLU A 115 0.71 2.26 3.70
N LEU A 116 0.19 2.26 2.47
CA LEU A 116 0.86 1.76 1.29
C LEU A 116 1.25 2.91 0.38
N GLU A 117 2.55 3.15 0.26
CA GLU A 117 3.15 4.04 -0.74
C GLU A 117 3.38 3.20 -2.01
N LEU A 118 2.58 3.44 -3.05
CA LEU A 118 2.63 2.78 -4.35
C LEU A 118 3.42 3.65 -5.31
N HIS A 119 4.48 3.11 -5.92
CA HIS A 119 5.35 3.88 -6.81
C HIS A 119 5.02 3.65 -8.28
N SER A 120 5.44 4.59 -9.12
CA SER A 120 5.16 4.64 -10.56
C SER A 120 5.31 3.30 -11.32
N PRO A 121 6.31 2.44 -11.08
CA PRO A 121 6.35 1.13 -11.74
C PRO A 121 5.11 0.27 -11.46
N LEU A 122 4.68 0.18 -10.20
CA LEU A 122 3.49 -0.57 -9.83
C LEU A 122 2.20 0.08 -10.37
N LEU A 123 2.12 1.41 -10.31
CA LEU A 123 0.96 2.14 -10.85
C LEU A 123 0.79 1.88 -12.35
N ARG A 124 1.89 1.81 -13.11
CA ARG A 124 1.83 1.45 -14.55
C ARG A 124 1.42 -0.01 -14.77
N ASP A 125 1.99 -0.94 -14.01
CA ASP A 125 1.67 -2.37 -14.12
C ASP A 125 0.19 -2.65 -13.81
N GLU A 126 -0.41 -1.82 -12.95
CA GLU A 126 -1.82 -1.90 -12.56
C GLU A 126 -2.71 -0.90 -13.33
N HIS A 127 -2.16 -0.22 -14.34
CA HIS A 127 -2.87 0.68 -15.26
C HIS A 127 -3.52 1.91 -14.59
N ILE A 128 -2.94 2.39 -13.50
CA ILE A 128 -3.34 3.62 -12.79
C ILE A 128 -2.52 4.80 -13.33
N SER A 129 -3.07 5.53 -14.28
CA SER A 129 -2.36 6.60 -15.02
C SER A 129 -3.04 7.96 -14.95
N THR A 130 -4.36 7.97 -14.78
CA THR A 130 -5.25 9.13 -14.72
C THR A 130 -6.07 9.10 -13.44
N LEU A 131 -6.75 10.20 -13.12
CA LEU A 131 -7.60 10.26 -11.93
C LEU A 131 -8.81 9.33 -12.05
N GLU A 132 -9.28 9.08 -13.27
CA GLU A 132 -10.38 8.17 -13.58
C GLU A 132 -10.03 6.72 -13.22
N ASP A 133 -8.75 6.34 -13.34
CA ASP A 133 -8.28 4.98 -13.02
C ASP A 133 -8.27 4.70 -11.50
N PHE A 134 -8.60 5.68 -10.65
CA PHE A 134 -8.57 5.49 -9.19
C PHE A 134 -9.64 4.52 -8.69
N ASP A 135 -10.67 4.22 -9.50
CA ASP A 135 -11.63 3.16 -9.25
C ASP A 135 -10.98 1.76 -9.19
N GLY A 136 -9.83 1.56 -9.85
CA GLY A 136 -9.04 0.33 -9.84
C GLY A 136 -8.06 0.20 -8.66
N LEU A 137 -7.78 1.28 -7.92
CA LEU A 137 -6.89 1.26 -6.75
C LEU A 137 -7.29 0.24 -5.67
N PRO A 138 -8.58 0.04 -5.34
CA PRO A 138 -9.05 -1.04 -4.46
C PRO A 138 -8.46 -2.40 -4.81
N ASP A 139 -8.59 -2.80 -6.08
CA ASP A 139 -8.19 -4.13 -6.56
C ASP A 139 -6.67 -4.27 -6.66
N THR A 140 -5.97 -3.17 -6.92
CA THR A 140 -4.52 -3.08 -6.80
C THR A 140 -4.08 -3.27 -5.35
N VAL A 141 -4.73 -2.62 -4.39
CA VAL A 141 -4.34 -2.68 -2.98
C VAL A 141 -4.76 -4.01 -2.35
N TYR A 142 -6.05 -4.33 -2.35
CA TYR A 142 -6.63 -5.51 -1.73
C TYR A 142 -7.28 -6.42 -2.78
N PRO A 143 -7.05 -7.75 -2.75
CA PRO A 143 -6.21 -8.49 -1.81
C PRO A 143 -4.75 -8.62 -2.26
N LYS A 144 -4.38 -8.08 -3.44
CA LYS A 144 -3.09 -8.32 -4.10
C LYS A 144 -1.89 -7.81 -3.29
N HIS A 145 -1.94 -6.55 -2.86
CA HIS A 145 -0.81 -5.85 -2.24
C HIS A 145 -0.94 -5.68 -0.73
N PHE A 146 -2.12 -5.94 -0.15
CA PHE A 146 -2.44 -5.92 1.26
C PHE A 146 -3.60 -6.89 1.55
N GLN A 147 -3.43 -7.76 2.55
CA GLN A 147 -4.50 -8.52 3.17
C GLN A 147 -4.07 -9.03 4.55
N PHE A 148 -5.03 -9.32 5.43
CA PHE A 148 -4.75 -10.08 6.64
C PHE A 148 -5.06 -11.56 6.43
N VAL A 149 -4.22 -12.42 6.98
CA VAL A 149 -4.36 -13.87 6.92
C VAL A 149 -4.19 -14.48 8.29
N THR A 150 -4.70 -15.69 8.48
CA THR A 150 -4.34 -16.53 9.62
C THR A 150 -3.75 -17.85 9.12
N VAL A 151 -3.02 -18.52 9.99
CA VAL A 151 -2.46 -19.83 9.70
C VAL A 151 -3.54 -20.88 9.98
N ASP A 152 -3.85 -21.70 8.98
CA ASP A 152 -4.59 -22.94 9.15
C ASP A 152 -3.66 -23.95 9.84
N TRP A 153 -3.68 -23.92 11.18
CA TRP A 153 -2.82 -24.74 12.02
C TRP A 153 -3.10 -26.23 11.86
N ASP A 154 -4.34 -26.61 11.58
CA ASP A 154 -4.73 -28.01 11.41
C ASP A 154 -4.20 -28.56 10.09
N ARG A 155 -4.29 -27.78 9.00
CA ARG A 155 -3.67 -28.12 7.72
C ARG A 155 -2.15 -28.15 7.82
N LEU A 156 -1.54 -27.19 8.53
CA LEU A 156 -0.09 -27.20 8.77
C LEU A 156 0.32 -28.42 9.60
N LYS A 157 -0.41 -28.74 10.68
CA LYS A 157 -0.15 -29.90 11.53
C LYS A 157 -0.20 -31.19 10.72
N ARG A 158 -1.28 -31.42 9.96
CA ARG A 158 -1.42 -32.58 9.06
C ARG A 158 -0.25 -32.69 8.08
N HIS A 159 0.24 -31.57 7.55
CA HIS A 159 1.39 -31.59 6.65
C HIS A 159 2.72 -31.91 7.35
N LEU A 160 2.86 -31.57 8.63
CA LEU A 160 4.08 -31.82 9.40
C LEU A 160 4.09 -33.21 10.06
N THR A 161 2.93 -33.83 10.31
CA THR A 161 2.81 -35.15 10.95
C THR A 161 3.71 -36.24 10.35
N PRO A 162 3.82 -36.39 9.01
CA PRO A 162 4.63 -37.45 8.41
C PRO A 162 6.15 -37.25 8.57
N LYS A 163 6.62 -36.10 9.08
CA LYS A 163 8.05 -35.81 9.22
C LYS A 163 8.60 -36.42 10.51
N ARG A 164 9.81 -36.97 10.47
CA ARG A 164 10.51 -37.60 11.62
C ARG A 164 10.54 -36.74 12.89
N ASN A 165 10.61 -35.41 12.75
CA ASN A 165 10.67 -34.45 13.86
C ASN A 165 9.36 -33.63 14.02
N SER A 166 8.20 -34.20 13.67
CA SER A 166 6.91 -33.50 13.58
C SER A 166 6.55 -32.68 14.81
N GLN A 167 6.67 -33.24 16.02
CA GLN A 167 6.35 -32.54 17.27
C GLN A 167 7.23 -31.31 17.49
N ALA A 168 8.55 -31.45 17.30
CA ALA A 168 9.48 -30.34 17.40
C ALA A 168 9.18 -29.25 16.35
N LEU A 169 8.81 -29.66 15.14
CA LEU A 169 8.41 -28.74 14.06
C LEU A 169 7.14 -27.97 14.37
N ILE A 170 6.11 -28.65 14.88
CA ILE A 170 4.83 -28.03 15.25
C ILE A 170 5.04 -27.07 16.41
N SER A 171 5.73 -27.48 17.48
CA SER A 171 6.01 -26.63 18.63
C SER A 171 6.87 -25.42 18.23
N GLY A 172 7.91 -25.62 17.44
CA GLY A 172 8.76 -24.54 16.94
C GLY A 172 8.02 -23.56 16.01
N ALA A 173 7.04 -24.05 15.24
CA ALA A 173 6.16 -23.21 14.44
C ALA A 173 5.22 -22.39 15.33
N LYS A 174 4.54 -23.01 16.31
CA LYS A 174 3.64 -22.32 17.25
C LYS A 174 4.36 -21.22 18.04
N GLN A 175 5.57 -21.49 18.55
CA GLN A 175 6.40 -20.49 19.23
C GLN A 175 6.71 -19.24 18.39
N ARG A 176 6.63 -19.35 17.06
CA ARG A 176 6.90 -18.26 16.11
C ARG A 176 5.63 -17.69 15.49
N GLY A 177 4.45 -18.15 15.94
CA GLY A 177 3.14 -17.78 15.40
C GLY A 177 2.84 -16.28 15.50
N SER A 178 3.44 -15.56 16.46
CA SER A 178 3.30 -14.10 16.61
C SER A 178 3.93 -13.27 15.49
N SER A 179 4.59 -13.90 14.51
CA SER A 179 5.07 -13.20 13.32
C SER A 179 5.14 -14.11 12.11
N LEU A 180 4.35 -13.79 11.07
CA LEU A 180 4.38 -14.54 9.79
C LEU A 180 5.78 -14.60 9.19
N SER A 181 6.56 -13.52 9.32
CA SER A 181 7.94 -13.48 8.83
C SER A 181 8.85 -14.48 9.56
N ARG A 182 8.74 -14.57 10.90
CA ARG A 182 9.53 -15.52 11.71
C ARG A 182 9.08 -16.96 11.44
N LEU A 183 7.76 -17.18 11.40
CA LEU A 183 7.16 -18.47 11.11
C LEU A 183 7.57 -18.98 9.72
N ARG A 184 7.40 -18.16 8.68
CA ARG A 184 7.81 -18.48 7.30
C ARG A 184 9.29 -18.82 7.21
N ARG A 185 10.16 -18.04 7.88
CA ARG A 185 11.61 -18.30 7.89
C ARG A 185 11.93 -19.65 8.53
N TYR A 186 11.28 -19.96 9.66
CA TYR A 186 11.45 -21.24 10.35
C TYR A 186 10.97 -22.41 9.50
N LEU A 187 9.76 -22.33 8.96
CA LEU A 187 9.20 -23.36 8.09
C LEU A 187 10.05 -23.59 6.84
N ARG A 188 10.54 -22.51 6.21
CA ARG A 188 11.45 -22.61 5.06
C ARG A 188 12.76 -23.34 5.40
N ARG A 189 13.36 -23.04 6.56
CA ARG A 189 14.58 -23.74 7.04
C ARG A 189 14.35 -25.23 7.31
N ASN A 190 13.09 -25.63 7.53
CA ASN A 190 12.69 -27.02 7.74
C ASN A 190 12.02 -27.65 6.48
N GLY A 191 12.35 -27.12 5.29
CA GLY A 191 11.93 -27.68 4.00
C GLY A 191 10.47 -27.40 3.61
N ILE A 192 9.80 -26.45 4.27
CA ILE A 192 8.44 -26.01 3.92
C ILE A 192 8.52 -24.67 3.18
N THR A 193 8.70 -24.73 1.87
CA THR A 193 8.92 -23.55 1.02
C THR A 193 7.61 -22.89 0.60
N ASN A 194 6.58 -23.68 0.30
CA ASN A 194 5.23 -23.21 0.01
C ASN A 194 4.45 -22.98 1.33
N PHE A 195 4.71 -21.85 1.98
CA PHE A 195 4.01 -21.45 3.20
C PHE A 195 2.59 -20.90 2.92
N HIS A 196 2.36 -20.29 1.75
CA HIS A 196 1.09 -19.62 1.44
C HIS A 196 -0.10 -20.58 1.42
N ARG A 197 0.10 -21.86 1.09
CA ARG A 197 -0.97 -22.88 1.15
C ARG A 197 -1.55 -23.12 2.54
N PHE A 198 -0.90 -22.64 3.60
CA PHE A 198 -1.39 -22.74 4.98
C PHE A 198 -1.99 -21.45 5.48
N LEU A 199 -2.11 -20.44 4.62
CA LEU A 199 -2.69 -19.15 4.95
C LEU A 199 -4.13 -19.13 4.44
N VAL A 200 -5.03 -18.64 5.28
CA VAL A 200 -6.43 -18.39 4.92
C VAL A 200 -6.78 -16.93 5.22
N PRO A 201 -7.65 -16.28 4.42
CA PRO A 201 -8.04 -14.89 4.67
C PRO A 201 -8.62 -14.70 6.08
N HIS A 202 -8.20 -13.62 6.74
CA HIS A 202 -8.74 -13.25 8.05
C HIS A 202 -10.13 -12.61 7.91
N ALA A 203 -11.03 -12.83 8.87
CA ALA A 203 -12.42 -12.35 8.80
C ALA A 203 -12.53 -10.81 8.64
N ILE A 204 -11.57 -10.06 9.19
CA ILE A 204 -11.52 -8.60 9.07
C ILE A 204 -11.40 -8.10 7.63
N ASN A 205 -10.88 -8.91 6.71
CA ASN A 205 -10.75 -8.54 5.31
C ASN A 205 -12.10 -8.19 4.67
N LYS A 206 -13.21 -8.79 5.12
CA LYS A 206 -14.57 -8.42 4.67
C LYS A 206 -14.92 -6.96 5.01
N ARG A 207 -14.35 -6.40 6.08
CA ARG A 207 -14.53 -4.98 6.43
C ARG A 207 -13.66 -4.08 5.56
N ILE A 208 -12.44 -4.51 5.25
CA ILE A 208 -11.52 -3.80 4.35
C ILE A 208 -12.12 -3.71 2.95
N ASP A 209 -12.59 -4.84 2.42
CA ASP A 209 -13.26 -4.94 1.13
C ASP A 209 -14.42 -3.94 1.02
N ARG A 210 -15.35 -3.97 1.99
CA ARG A 210 -16.46 -2.99 2.04
C ARG A 210 -16.01 -1.54 2.18
N ALA A 211 -14.92 -1.28 2.90
CA ALA A 211 -14.40 0.08 3.05
C ALA A 211 -13.86 0.58 1.71
N PHE A 212 -13.14 -0.28 0.97
CA PHE A 212 -12.67 0.02 -0.37
C PHE A 212 -13.80 0.21 -1.38
N THR A 213 -14.84 -0.64 -1.37
CA THR A 213 -16.01 -0.46 -2.24
C THR A 213 -16.73 0.88 -1.98
N ARG A 214 -16.84 1.30 -0.72
CA ARG A 214 -17.43 2.61 -0.39
C ARG A 214 -16.52 3.75 -0.85
N TRP A 215 -15.22 3.59 -0.64
CA TRP A 215 -14.23 4.59 -1.03
C TRP A 215 -14.20 4.79 -2.55
N SER A 216 -14.20 3.71 -3.34
CA SER A 216 -14.20 3.77 -4.81
C SER A 216 -15.45 4.41 -5.39
N GLY A 217 -16.61 4.25 -4.73
CA GLY A 217 -17.86 4.90 -5.11
C GLY A 217 -17.77 6.44 -5.14
N HIS A 218 -16.81 7.04 -4.43
CA HIS A 218 -16.54 8.48 -4.54
C HIS A 218 -15.81 8.88 -5.83
N PHE A 219 -15.24 7.92 -6.56
CA PHE A 219 -14.53 8.12 -7.83
C PHE A 219 -15.37 7.67 -9.04
N GLU A 220 -16.31 6.73 -8.86
CA GLU A 220 -17.19 6.21 -9.93
C GLU A 220 -18.10 7.27 -10.58
N GLY A 221 -18.50 8.30 -9.83
CA GLY A 221 -19.40 9.36 -10.30
C GLY A 221 -18.76 10.44 -11.19
N ALA A 222 -17.45 10.38 -11.40
CA ALA A 222 -16.70 11.35 -12.21
C ALA A 222 -16.65 10.96 -13.69
N SER A 223 -16.52 9.67 -14.00
CA SER A 223 -16.46 9.14 -15.39
C SER A 223 -17.75 9.40 -16.19
N CYS A 224 -18.90 9.55 -15.51
CA CYS A 224 -20.18 9.88 -16.15
C CYS A 224 -20.42 11.39 -16.38
N ARG A 225 -19.61 12.30 -15.81
CA ARG A 225 -19.82 13.76 -15.95
C ARG A 225 -19.02 14.37 -17.10
N THR A 226 -17.97 13.70 -17.56
CA THR A 226 -17.09 14.19 -18.64
C THR A 226 -17.67 14.01 -20.04
N THR A 227 -18.81 13.33 -20.20
CA THR A 227 -19.46 13.09 -21.51
C THR A 227 -20.49 14.16 -21.91
N ASN A 228 -20.84 15.11 -21.04
CA ASN A 228 -21.95 16.05 -21.27
C ASN A 228 -21.54 17.52 -21.50
N THR A 229 -20.27 17.80 -21.77
CA THR A 229 -19.83 19.14 -22.23
C THR A 229 -19.11 19.02 -23.56
N LYS A 230 -19.90 19.04 -24.64
CA LYS A 230 -19.48 19.50 -25.97
C LYS A 230 -20.07 20.88 -26.22
#